data_AF-A0A961MJ23-F1
#
_entry.id   AF-A0A961MJ23-F1
#
_cell.length_a   1.000
_cell.length_b   1.000
_cell.length_c   1.000
_cell.angle_alpha   90.00
_cell.angle_beta   90.00
_cell.angle_gamma   90.00
#
_symmetry.space_group_name_H-M   'P 1'
#
loop_
_entity.id
_entity.type
_entity.pdbx_description
1 polymer ?
#
loop_
_entity_poly.entity_id
_entity_poly.type
_entity_poly.pdbx_seq_one_letter_code
_entity_poly.pdbx_strand_id
1 'polypeptide(L)'
;PDESYFQTLARRFSTAIESRSLTVAKFGYQGKPHVFYDDHLQLLRRSDCFVARKIWHNADRLYDTFLTPREPQRPLAEPKPVKIDRLFAQAADRRMKGRPGLYMQSRYPWQDRENGKTSAPYSVFQGFSDLFENFDAWLSRHVGARVHGHLFAPARAEFAAGETLFSGCLTDSPALRDYNPKSFLTSLIWNARGERQCFMFSPRDTQALNWFTATDPNAQISVISGAWAVTLFRQNRNFGDIRRDAAQLQQIETEHLKILQSMYVKARVRIWTMADFIENPMEPLQNIIDEISPRATRRLTEVPRMVDLSGFGQFLQNLKNQGMQPRLMGEFPVDTPAAPQTATRGRPYIVK
;
A
#
# COMPACT_ATOMS: atom_id res chain seq x y z
N PRO A 1 6.19 28.74 40.92
CA PRO A 1 5.86 28.45 42.35
C PRO A 1 4.35 28.35 42.58
N ASP A 2 3.63 29.30 42.01
CA ASP A 2 2.19 29.30 41.73
C ASP A 2 1.65 27.99 41.11
N GLU A 3 2.39 27.33 40.21
CA GLU A 3 1.92 26.12 39.53
C GLU A 3 1.87 24.85 40.40
N SER A 4 2.36 24.88 41.65
CA SER A 4 2.33 23.71 42.56
C SER A 4 1.99 24.05 44.01
N TYR A 5 2.27 25.27 44.46
CA TYR A 5 2.04 25.70 45.84
C TYR A 5 0.55 25.61 46.24
N PHE A 6 -0.33 26.27 45.48
CA PHE A 6 -1.76 26.27 45.78
C PHE A 6 -2.40 24.90 45.65
N GLN A 7 -1.96 24.10 44.67
CA GLN A 7 -2.46 22.73 44.48
C GLN A 7 -2.07 21.83 45.66
N THR A 8 -0.84 21.98 46.16
CA THR A 8 -0.35 21.24 47.33
C THR A 8 -1.14 21.62 48.59
N LEU A 9 -1.39 22.92 48.80
CA LEU A 9 -2.20 23.39 49.93
C LEU A 9 -3.66 22.91 49.83
N ALA A 10 -4.30 23.04 48.67
CA ALA A 10 -5.66 22.57 48.45
C ALA A 10 -5.78 21.07 48.78
N ARG A 11 -4.80 20.25 48.35
CA ARG A 11 -4.79 18.81 48.59
C ARG A 11 -4.58 18.42 50.06
N ARG A 12 -3.88 19.25 50.85
CA ARG A 12 -3.65 19.00 52.27
C ARG A 12 -4.81 19.44 53.16
N PHE A 13 -5.52 20.50 52.78
CA PHE A 13 -6.46 21.19 53.68
C PHE A 13 -7.92 21.22 53.20
N SER A 14 -8.22 20.84 51.96
CA SER A 14 -9.61 20.81 51.46
C SER A 14 -10.26 19.45 51.67
N THR A 15 -11.53 19.45 52.06
CA THR A 15 -12.37 18.25 52.20
C THR A 15 -13.06 17.85 50.89
N ALA A 16 -13.19 18.78 49.95
CA ALA A 16 -13.74 18.55 48.61
C ALA A 16 -12.85 19.23 47.56
N ILE A 17 -12.48 18.48 46.51
CA ILE A 17 -11.62 18.97 45.42
C ILE A 17 -12.26 18.60 44.09
N GLU A 18 -12.43 19.61 43.26
CA GLU A 18 -12.96 19.49 41.90
C GLU A 18 -11.81 19.68 40.90
N SER A 19 -11.31 18.57 40.34
CA SER A 19 -10.18 18.58 39.41
C SER A 19 -10.59 18.96 37.99
N ARG A 20 -11.19 20.14 37.82
CA ARG A 20 -11.64 20.70 36.53
C ARG A 20 -11.16 22.14 36.35
N SER A 21 -10.72 22.47 35.13
CA SER A 21 -10.34 23.83 34.77
C SER A 21 -11.54 24.58 34.19
N LEU A 22 -11.79 25.78 34.70
CA LEU A 22 -12.74 26.73 34.11
C LEU A 22 -12.13 27.50 32.92
N THR A 23 -10.85 27.30 32.65
CA THR A 23 -10.07 28.03 31.64
C THR A 23 -9.67 27.13 30.49
N VAL A 24 -9.96 27.55 29.25
CA VAL A 24 -9.33 27.01 28.05
C VAL A 24 -7.93 27.60 27.93
N ALA A 25 -6.95 26.76 28.24
CA ALA A 25 -5.55 27.01 27.89
C ALA A 25 -5.00 25.76 27.19
N LYS A 26 -4.34 25.97 26.05
CA LYS A 26 -3.70 24.91 25.29
C LYS A 26 -2.26 25.25 25.04
N PHE A 27 -1.41 24.23 25.13
CA PHE A 27 0.02 24.35 24.93
C PHE A 27 0.43 23.45 23.77
N GLY A 28 1.30 23.95 22.91
CA GLY A 28 1.90 23.17 21.83
C GLY A 28 3.00 22.25 22.37
N TYR A 29 3.60 21.45 21.49
CA TYR A 29 4.60 20.46 21.89
C TYR A 29 5.86 21.05 22.56
N GLN A 30 6.15 22.34 22.33
CA GLN A 30 7.25 23.06 22.97
C GLN A 30 6.87 23.66 24.33
N GLY A 31 5.69 23.37 24.87
CA GLY A 31 5.17 24.02 26.08
C GLY A 31 4.75 25.48 25.88
N LYS A 32 4.71 25.98 24.64
CA LYS A 32 4.27 27.34 24.33
C LYS A 32 2.74 27.40 24.26
N PRO A 33 2.08 28.40 24.87
CA PRO A 33 0.63 28.49 24.79
C PRO A 33 0.18 28.83 23.37
N HIS A 34 -0.91 28.21 22.93
CA HIS A 34 -1.58 28.52 21.67
C HIS A 34 -2.23 29.90 21.75
N VAL A 35 -2.15 30.64 20.65
CA VAL A 35 -2.85 31.92 20.47
C VAL A 35 -4.11 31.66 19.67
N PHE A 36 -5.26 32.12 20.16
CA PHE A 36 -6.54 32.01 19.46
C PHE A 36 -6.82 33.26 18.61
N TYR A 37 -7.37 33.04 17.43
CA TYR A 37 -7.75 34.05 16.43
C TYR A 37 -9.24 33.89 16.07
N ASP A 38 -9.79 34.80 15.26
CA ASP A 38 -11.22 34.84 14.91
C ASP A 38 -11.80 33.56 14.29
N ASP A 39 -10.98 32.80 13.56
CA ASP A 39 -11.33 31.49 13.01
C ASP A 39 -11.59 30.42 14.09
N HIS A 40 -11.12 30.65 15.32
CA HIS A 40 -11.35 29.75 16.47
C HIS A 40 -12.67 30.00 17.20
N LEU A 41 -13.52 30.93 16.73
CA LEU A 41 -14.78 31.28 17.40
C LEU A 41 -15.67 30.06 17.68
N GLN A 42 -15.88 29.22 16.67
CA GLN A 42 -16.72 28.03 16.79
C GLN A 42 -16.14 27.00 17.74
N LEU A 43 -14.81 26.94 17.82
CA LEU A 43 -14.10 26.07 18.75
C LEU A 43 -14.32 26.55 20.19
N LEU A 44 -14.11 27.84 20.47
CA LEU A 44 -14.29 28.40 21.81
C LEU A 44 -15.74 28.31 22.28
N ARG A 45 -16.72 28.52 21.39
CA ARG A 45 -18.16 28.35 21.68
C ARG A 45 -18.53 26.93 22.12
N ARG A 46 -17.77 25.91 21.71
CA ARG A 46 -18.00 24.50 22.07
C ARG A 46 -17.27 24.06 23.34
N SER A 47 -16.45 24.93 23.93
CA SER A 47 -15.66 24.63 25.13
C SER A 47 -16.51 24.60 26.40
N ASP A 48 -17.56 25.41 26.43
CA ASP A 48 -18.35 25.74 27.62
C ASP A 48 -17.50 26.19 28.83
N CYS A 49 -16.23 26.56 28.61
CA CYS A 49 -15.34 27.08 29.64
C CYS A 49 -15.62 28.57 29.87
N PHE A 50 -15.41 29.01 31.11
CA PHE A 50 -15.69 30.37 31.54
C PHE A 50 -14.64 31.37 31.03
N VAL A 51 -13.36 30.97 31.01
CA VAL A 51 -12.24 31.82 30.58
C VAL A 51 -11.52 31.18 29.40
N ALA A 52 -11.02 31.98 28.45
CA ALA A 52 -10.08 31.55 27.44
C ALA A 52 -8.79 32.40 27.54
N ARG A 53 -7.63 31.76 27.46
CA ARG A 53 -6.32 32.44 27.63
C ARG A 53 -5.58 32.54 26.29
N LYS A 54 -4.79 33.61 26.15
CA LYS A 54 -3.95 33.92 24.97
C LYS A 54 -4.80 34.11 23.71
N ILE A 55 -5.61 35.15 23.72
CA ILE A 55 -6.32 35.64 22.53
C ILE A 55 -5.42 36.67 21.83
N TRP A 56 -5.36 36.62 20.49
CA TRP A 56 -4.69 37.64 19.70
C TRP A 56 -5.40 38.99 19.86
N HIS A 57 -4.65 40.09 19.99
CA HIS A 57 -5.23 41.39 20.31
C HIS A 57 -6.13 41.97 19.20
N ASN A 58 -5.94 41.58 17.93
CA ASN A 58 -6.83 41.96 16.82
C ASN A 58 -7.81 40.83 16.45
N ALA A 59 -8.21 39.99 17.41
CA ALA A 59 -9.27 39.01 17.19
C ALA A 59 -10.64 39.66 17.52
N ASP A 60 -10.98 40.70 16.76
CA ASP A 60 -12.12 41.58 17.03
C ASP A 60 -13.43 40.78 17.08
N ARG A 61 -13.60 39.79 16.19
CA ARG A 61 -14.79 38.94 16.17
C ARG A 61 -14.93 38.11 17.45
N LEU A 62 -13.82 37.65 18.04
CA LEU A 62 -13.86 36.96 19.33
C LEU A 62 -14.27 37.90 20.45
N TYR A 63 -13.66 39.09 20.52
CA TYR A 63 -13.96 40.08 21.53
C TYR A 63 -15.42 40.53 21.46
N ASP A 64 -15.89 40.91 20.28
CA ASP A 64 -17.29 41.28 20.05
C ASP A 64 -18.22 40.15 20.46
N THR A 65 -17.92 38.90 20.10
CA THR A 65 -18.84 37.78 20.38
C THR A 65 -18.90 37.40 21.87
N PHE A 66 -17.77 37.43 22.58
CA PHE A 66 -17.69 36.93 23.96
C PHE A 66 -17.82 38.04 25.02
N LEU A 67 -17.55 39.30 24.68
CA LEU A 67 -17.70 40.45 25.58
C LEU A 67 -19.05 41.17 25.43
N THR A 68 -19.79 40.93 24.33
CA THR A 68 -21.16 41.46 24.20
C THR A 68 -22.07 40.87 25.28
N PRO A 69 -22.87 41.70 26.00
CA PRO A 69 -23.82 41.22 26.99
C PRO A 69 -24.76 40.16 26.41
N ARG A 70 -24.81 38.99 27.05
CA ARG A 70 -25.74 37.93 26.66
C ARG A 70 -27.10 38.16 27.28
N GLU A 71 -28.15 37.95 26.49
CA GLU A 71 -29.50 37.76 27.03
C GLU A 71 -29.52 36.53 27.96
N PRO A 72 -30.28 36.57 29.07
CA PRO A 72 -30.25 35.57 30.15
C PRO A 72 -30.74 34.15 29.77
N GLN A 73 -30.98 33.86 28.48
CA GLN A 73 -31.69 32.67 28.02
C GLN A 73 -30.85 31.40 27.82
N ARG A 74 -29.51 31.43 28.01
CA ARG A 74 -28.70 30.21 27.91
C ARG A 74 -28.39 29.63 29.28
N PRO A 75 -28.84 28.41 29.61
CA PRO A 75 -28.40 27.74 30.84
C PRO A 75 -26.88 27.62 30.82
N LEU A 76 -26.25 27.91 31.97
CA LEU A 76 -24.82 27.73 32.18
C LEU A 76 -24.49 26.24 31.98
N ALA A 77 -23.86 25.92 30.85
CA ALA A 77 -23.42 24.57 30.56
C ALA A 77 -22.13 24.27 31.34
N GLU A 78 -21.98 23.05 31.83
CA GLU A 78 -20.73 22.61 32.44
C GLU A 78 -19.58 22.63 31.41
N PRO A 79 -18.36 23.01 31.81
CA PRO A 79 -17.21 23.10 30.93
C PRO A 79 -16.85 21.73 30.34
N LYS A 80 -16.72 21.67 29.01
CA LYS A 80 -16.42 20.44 28.25
C LYS A 80 -15.19 20.63 27.35
N PRO A 81 -13.98 20.77 27.93
CA PRO A 81 -12.76 20.98 27.16
C PRO A 81 -12.39 19.77 26.29
N VAL A 82 -12.83 18.55 26.63
CA VAL A 82 -12.43 17.29 25.99
C VAL A 82 -12.48 17.32 24.46
N LYS A 83 -13.50 17.94 23.84
CA LYS A 83 -13.61 18.02 22.38
C LYS A 83 -12.51 18.88 21.75
N ILE A 84 -12.17 19.98 22.41
CA ILE A 84 -11.10 20.89 22.01
C ILE A 84 -9.75 20.24 22.20
N ASP A 85 -9.56 19.58 23.35
CA ASP A 85 -8.35 18.84 23.69
C ASP A 85 -8.02 17.81 22.61
N ARG A 86 -9.01 17.06 22.15
CA ARG A 86 -8.85 16.10 21.05
C ARG A 86 -8.41 16.77 19.75
N LEU A 87 -8.99 17.92 19.39
CA LEU A 87 -8.61 18.63 18.17
C LEU A 87 -7.16 19.15 18.23
N PHE A 88 -6.78 19.77 19.36
CA PHE A 88 -5.42 20.26 19.56
C PHE A 88 -4.40 19.13 19.64
N ALA A 89 -4.73 18.02 20.31
CA ALA A 89 -3.89 16.84 20.34
C ALA A 89 -3.67 16.28 18.92
N GLN A 90 -4.74 16.17 18.12
CA GLN A 90 -4.63 15.73 16.73
C GLN A 90 -3.79 16.68 15.86
N ALA A 91 -3.94 18.00 16.06
CA ALA A 91 -3.13 19.00 15.36
C ALA A 91 -1.65 18.94 15.77
N ALA A 92 -1.38 18.77 17.07
CA ALA A 92 -0.03 18.60 17.61
C ALA A 92 0.63 17.32 17.09
N ASP A 93 -0.09 16.20 17.11
CA ASP A 93 0.37 14.93 16.52
C ASP A 93 0.67 15.09 15.03
N ARG A 94 -0.21 15.73 14.25
CA ARG A 94 0.05 16.00 12.82
C ARG A 94 1.27 16.89 12.61
N ARG A 95 1.48 17.89 13.48
CA ARG A 95 2.67 18.74 13.41
C ARG A 95 3.95 18.00 13.78
N MET A 96 3.89 17.11 14.78
CA MET A 96 5.06 16.39 15.30
C MET A 96 5.41 15.15 14.50
N LYS A 97 4.42 14.42 13.99
CA LYS A 97 4.57 13.14 13.28
C LYS A 97 4.35 13.26 11.77
N GLY A 98 3.61 14.28 11.32
CA GLY A 98 3.27 14.45 9.90
C GLY A 98 2.07 13.62 9.51
N ARG A 99 1.71 13.66 8.22
CA ARG A 99 0.67 12.80 7.66
C ARG A 99 1.32 11.53 7.09
N PRO A 100 0.75 10.33 7.31
CA PRO A 100 1.30 9.08 6.77
C PRO A 100 1.44 9.12 5.25
N GLY A 101 2.59 8.67 4.73
CA GLY A 101 2.86 8.65 3.29
C GLY A 101 2.95 10.00 2.59
N LEU A 102 2.95 11.12 3.33
CA LEU A 102 3.14 12.45 2.77
C LEU A 102 4.57 12.93 2.98
N TYR A 103 5.34 12.91 1.90
CA TYR A 103 6.69 13.44 1.87
C TYR A 103 6.67 14.82 1.21
N MET A 104 7.17 15.84 1.92
CA MET A 104 7.16 17.22 1.46
C MET A 104 8.48 17.90 1.82
N GLN A 105 8.83 18.98 1.11
CA GLN A 105 10.02 19.78 1.44
C GLN A 105 10.01 20.27 2.89
N SER A 106 8.84 20.65 3.41
CA SER A 106 8.68 21.10 4.80
C SER A 106 8.87 19.97 5.83
N ARG A 107 8.75 18.71 5.41
CA ARG A 107 8.84 17.55 6.27
C ARG A 107 9.23 16.30 5.48
N TYR A 108 10.52 16.04 5.44
CA TYR A 108 11.08 14.83 4.85
C TYR A 108 11.69 13.98 5.98
N PRO A 109 10.95 12.99 6.51
CA PRO A 109 11.40 12.21 7.65
C PRO A 109 12.60 11.32 7.28
N TRP A 110 13.43 11.02 8.28
CA TRP A 110 14.50 10.04 8.14
C TRP A 110 13.90 8.63 8.00
N GLN A 111 14.64 7.75 7.33
CA GLN A 111 14.25 6.36 7.14
C GLN A 111 13.90 5.70 8.49
N ASP A 112 12.78 4.99 8.50
CA ASP A 112 12.21 4.25 9.64
C ASP A 112 11.79 5.13 10.84
N ARG A 113 11.77 6.46 10.68
CA ARG A 113 11.18 7.43 11.62
C ARG A 113 9.94 8.11 11.05
N GLU A 114 9.38 7.59 9.96
CA GLU A 114 8.18 8.12 9.33
C GLU A 114 6.92 7.74 10.10
N ASN A 115 5.89 8.59 10.04
CA ASN A 115 4.56 8.28 10.58
C ASN A 115 3.76 7.40 9.61
N GLY A 116 4.32 6.25 9.22
CA GLY A 116 3.82 5.40 8.14
C GLY A 116 4.43 5.75 6.79
N LYS A 117 4.96 4.73 6.10
CA LYS A 117 5.68 4.86 4.82
C LYS A 117 4.77 5.26 3.67
N THR A 118 3.57 4.70 3.62
CA THR A 118 2.53 5.05 2.64
C THR A 118 1.25 5.48 3.33
N SER A 119 0.35 6.11 2.59
CA SER A 119 -0.87 6.71 3.16
C SER A 119 -2.08 5.79 3.19
N ALA A 120 -2.04 4.71 2.42
CA ALA A 120 -3.12 3.74 2.31
C ALA A 120 -2.57 2.36 1.87
N PRO A 121 -3.32 1.27 2.08
CA PRO A 121 -2.98 -0.06 1.56
C PRO A 121 -2.87 -0.08 0.03
N TYR A 122 -1.94 -0.90 -0.48
CA TYR A 122 -1.76 -1.14 -1.91
C TYR A 122 -1.34 -2.60 -2.14
N SER A 123 -1.47 -3.08 -3.38
CA SER A 123 -1.13 -4.45 -3.74
C SER A 123 -0.13 -4.51 -4.88
N VAL A 124 0.87 -5.37 -4.72
CA VAL A 124 1.96 -5.61 -5.67
C VAL A 124 1.87 -7.05 -6.16
N PHE A 125 1.83 -7.23 -7.47
CA PHE A 125 1.70 -8.54 -8.11
C PHE A 125 2.95 -8.86 -8.93
N GLN A 126 3.62 -9.96 -8.58
CA GLN A 126 4.75 -10.48 -9.34
C GLN A 126 4.41 -11.79 -10.03
N GLY A 127 4.71 -11.87 -11.32
CA GLY A 127 4.53 -13.06 -12.16
C GLY A 127 3.14 -13.25 -12.74
N PHE A 128 2.13 -12.51 -12.27
CA PHE A 128 0.76 -12.65 -12.76
C PHE A 128 0.59 -12.18 -14.22
N SER A 129 1.23 -11.08 -14.61
CA SER A 129 1.23 -10.59 -16.00
C SER A 129 2.03 -11.50 -16.96
N ASP A 130 2.94 -12.32 -16.43
CA ASP A 130 3.70 -13.30 -17.21
C ASP A 130 2.90 -14.59 -17.46
N LEU A 131 2.09 -15.01 -16.48
CA LEU A 131 1.30 -16.25 -16.53
C LEU A 131 -0.09 -16.08 -17.18
N PHE A 132 -0.71 -14.91 -17.02
CA PHE A 132 -2.07 -14.63 -17.47
C PHE A 132 -2.15 -13.48 -18.46
N GLU A 133 -2.93 -13.67 -19.51
CA GLU A 133 -3.20 -12.62 -20.50
C GLU A 133 -4.20 -11.60 -19.93
N ASN A 134 -3.89 -10.30 -20.04
CA ASN A 134 -4.74 -9.19 -19.60
C ASN A 134 -5.19 -9.30 -18.12
N PHE A 135 -4.30 -9.75 -17.25
CA PHE A 135 -4.58 -9.92 -15.82
C PHE A 135 -5.00 -8.62 -15.13
N ASP A 136 -4.41 -7.50 -15.52
CA ASP A 136 -4.73 -6.15 -15.06
C ASP A 136 -6.21 -5.79 -15.31
N ALA A 137 -6.69 -6.00 -16.53
CA ALA A 137 -8.09 -5.76 -16.91
C ALA A 137 -9.04 -6.74 -16.23
N TRP A 138 -8.62 -8.00 -16.04
CA TRP A 138 -9.40 -8.99 -15.31
C TRP A 138 -9.54 -8.60 -13.82
N LEU A 139 -8.45 -8.23 -13.15
CA LEU A 139 -8.44 -7.89 -11.73
C LEU A 139 -9.24 -6.60 -11.47
N SER A 140 -9.10 -5.60 -12.35
CA SER A 140 -9.85 -4.34 -12.21
C SER A 140 -11.36 -4.56 -12.25
N ARG A 141 -11.86 -5.46 -13.11
CA ARG A 141 -13.29 -5.82 -13.18
C ARG A 141 -13.81 -6.51 -11.92
N HIS A 142 -13.00 -7.34 -11.28
CA HIS A 142 -13.44 -8.12 -10.11
C HIS A 142 -13.39 -7.33 -8.80
N VAL A 143 -12.40 -6.46 -8.66
CA VAL A 143 -12.14 -5.75 -7.41
C VAL A 143 -12.76 -4.35 -7.41
N GLY A 144 -13.01 -3.76 -8.58
CA GLY A 144 -13.41 -2.36 -8.70
C GLY A 144 -12.30 -1.40 -8.27
N ALA A 145 -11.04 -1.85 -8.33
CA ALA A 145 -9.85 -1.06 -8.03
C ALA A 145 -9.08 -0.72 -9.30
N ARG A 146 -8.25 0.33 -9.21
CA ARG A 146 -7.36 0.73 -10.29
C ARG A 146 -6.13 -0.18 -10.30
N VAL A 147 -5.96 -0.89 -11.40
CA VAL A 147 -4.84 -1.81 -11.61
C VAL A 147 -3.93 -1.25 -12.70
N HIS A 148 -2.70 -0.96 -12.32
CA HIS A 148 -1.63 -0.50 -13.19
C HIS A 148 -0.84 -1.70 -13.72
N GLY A 149 -0.14 -1.49 -14.83
CA GLY A 149 0.83 -2.46 -15.36
C GLY A 149 2.13 -2.42 -14.56
N HIS A 150 3.25 -2.56 -15.25
CA HIS A 150 4.58 -2.44 -14.66
C HIS A 150 4.95 -0.98 -14.42
N LEU A 151 4.59 -0.45 -13.23
CA LEU A 151 4.92 0.93 -12.86
C LEU A 151 6.43 1.21 -12.86
N PHE A 152 7.25 0.19 -12.59
CA PHE A 152 8.70 0.28 -12.51
C PHE A 152 9.41 -0.33 -13.72
N ALA A 153 8.72 -0.51 -14.84
CA ALA A 153 9.33 -1.01 -16.07
C ALA A 153 10.42 -0.06 -16.61
N PRO A 154 11.54 -0.55 -17.18
CA PRO A 154 12.60 0.30 -17.68
C PRO A 154 12.17 1.32 -18.75
N ALA A 155 11.17 0.99 -19.57
CA ALA A 155 10.73 1.82 -20.69
C ALA A 155 9.84 3.00 -20.28
N ARG A 156 8.84 2.75 -19.42
CA ARG A 156 7.88 3.76 -18.92
C ARG A 156 7.16 3.25 -17.68
N ALA A 157 6.51 4.14 -16.94
CA ALA A 157 5.56 3.72 -15.91
C ALA A 157 4.20 3.42 -16.56
N GLU A 158 3.76 2.17 -16.50
CA GLU A 158 2.52 1.74 -17.13
C GLU A 158 1.31 2.02 -16.23
N PHE A 159 0.70 3.19 -16.40
CA PHE A 159 -0.55 3.51 -15.70
C PHE A 159 -1.74 2.71 -16.25
N ALA A 160 -2.80 2.62 -15.46
CA ALA A 160 -4.03 1.95 -15.84
C ALA A 160 -4.59 2.58 -17.13
N ALA A 161 -5.16 1.76 -18.01
CA ALA A 161 -5.67 2.18 -19.33
C ALA A 161 -4.64 2.84 -20.27
N GLY A 162 -3.33 2.76 -19.96
CA GLY A 162 -2.28 3.35 -20.79
C GLY A 162 -2.21 4.88 -20.72
N GLU A 163 -2.72 5.48 -19.64
CA GLU A 163 -2.58 6.91 -19.38
C GLU A 163 -1.09 7.31 -19.30
N THR A 164 -0.76 8.51 -19.78
CA THR A 164 0.61 9.08 -19.68
C THR A 164 0.79 9.98 -18.47
N LEU A 165 -0.33 10.46 -17.90
CA LEU A 165 -0.37 11.36 -16.77
C LEU A 165 -1.40 10.89 -15.76
N PHE A 166 -0.99 10.86 -14.50
CA PHE A 166 -1.79 10.44 -13.37
C PHE A 166 -1.96 11.58 -12.37
N SER A 167 -2.92 11.41 -11.45
CA SER A 167 -3.26 12.37 -10.40
C SER A 167 -2.02 12.92 -9.67
N GLY A 168 -2.00 14.25 -9.51
CA GLY A 168 -0.87 14.98 -8.94
C GLY A 168 0.32 15.16 -9.88
N CYS A 169 0.04 15.22 -11.18
CA CYS A 169 1.02 15.47 -12.25
C CYS A 169 2.13 14.42 -12.30
N LEU A 170 1.80 13.17 -11.97
CA LEU A 170 2.74 12.05 -12.10
C LEU A 170 2.76 11.60 -13.56
N THR A 171 3.94 11.63 -14.17
CA THR A 171 4.14 11.28 -15.58
C THR A 171 4.64 9.84 -15.71
N ASP A 172 4.47 9.26 -16.90
CA ASP A 172 4.98 7.94 -17.27
C ASP A 172 6.50 7.89 -17.55
N SER A 173 7.17 9.05 -17.52
CA SER A 173 8.61 9.16 -17.76
C SER A 173 9.46 8.36 -16.77
N PRO A 174 10.29 7.40 -17.23
CA PRO A 174 11.15 6.61 -16.36
C PRO A 174 12.21 7.46 -15.67
N ALA A 175 12.71 8.53 -16.32
CA ALA A 175 13.71 9.42 -15.74
C ALA A 175 13.19 10.14 -14.48
N LEU A 176 11.92 10.58 -14.49
CA LEU A 176 11.31 11.24 -13.33
C LEU A 176 10.95 10.24 -12.23
N ARG A 177 10.47 9.05 -12.61
CA ARG A 177 10.19 7.96 -11.67
C ARG A 177 11.46 7.49 -10.95
N ASP A 178 12.52 7.21 -11.71
CA ASP A 178 13.75 6.59 -11.21
C ASP A 178 14.66 7.59 -10.49
N TYR A 179 14.43 8.90 -10.65
CA TYR A 179 15.07 9.92 -9.81
C TYR A 179 14.80 9.71 -8.32
N ASN A 180 13.55 9.37 -7.97
CA ASN A 180 13.18 8.98 -6.60
C ASN A 180 11.98 8.02 -6.59
N PRO A 181 12.21 6.70 -6.76
CA PRO A 181 11.14 5.70 -6.81
C PRO A 181 10.25 5.68 -5.55
N LYS A 182 10.86 5.97 -4.39
CA LYS A 182 10.13 6.03 -3.10
C LYS A 182 9.12 7.18 -3.11
N SER A 183 9.55 8.36 -3.54
CA SER A 183 8.66 9.54 -3.64
C SER A 183 7.61 9.36 -4.72
N PHE A 184 7.93 8.70 -5.83
CA PHE A 184 6.98 8.35 -6.87
C PHE A 184 5.86 7.45 -6.32
N LEU A 185 6.20 6.32 -5.70
CA LEU A 185 5.22 5.38 -5.14
C LEU A 185 4.34 6.03 -4.07
N THR A 186 4.95 6.75 -3.14
CA THR A 186 4.24 7.42 -2.04
C THR A 186 3.31 8.52 -2.55
N SER A 187 3.75 9.29 -3.55
CA SER A 187 2.90 10.31 -4.21
C SER A 187 1.74 9.67 -4.96
N LEU A 188 1.97 8.56 -5.67
CA LEU A 188 0.92 7.82 -6.38
C LEU A 188 -0.19 7.38 -5.42
N ILE A 189 0.20 6.76 -4.30
CA ILE A 189 -0.75 6.30 -3.28
C ILE A 189 -1.42 7.49 -2.58
N TRP A 190 -0.68 8.57 -2.32
CA TRP A 190 -1.21 9.79 -1.70
C TRP A 190 -2.24 10.52 -2.57
N ASN A 191 -2.00 10.58 -3.89
CA ASN A 191 -2.90 11.27 -4.81
C ASN A 191 -4.15 10.45 -5.14
N ALA A 192 -4.10 9.13 -4.94
CA ALA A 192 -5.22 8.21 -5.15
C ALA A 192 -5.91 7.77 -3.85
N ARG A 193 -5.77 8.55 -2.76
CA ARG A 193 -6.40 8.26 -1.46
C ARG A 193 -7.91 8.04 -1.61
N GLY A 194 -8.39 6.93 -1.07
CA GLY A 194 -9.79 6.48 -1.17
C GLY A 194 -9.94 5.25 -2.07
N GLU A 195 -9.00 5.03 -2.99
CA GLU A 195 -8.95 3.85 -3.85
C GLU A 195 -7.68 3.05 -3.56
N ARG A 196 -7.81 1.72 -3.49
CA ARG A 196 -6.63 0.85 -3.36
C ARG A 196 -5.90 0.80 -4.71
N GLN A 197 -4.60 1.05 -4.69
CA GLN A 197 -3.78 0.97 -5.90
C GLN A 197 -3.18 -0.43 -6.02
N CYS A 198 -3.28 -1.01 -7.22
CA CYS A 198 -2.72 -2.31 -7.54
C CYS A 198 -1.76 -2.15 -8.72
N PHE A 199 -0.61 -2.82 -8.71
CA PHE A 199 0.33 -2.74 -9.83
C PHE A 199 1.15 -4.00 -10.01
N MET A 200 1.67 -4.19 -11.22
CA MET A 200 2.56 -5.31 -11.55
C MET A 200 4.00 -4.95 -11.23
N PHE A 201 4.75 -5.95 -10.80
CA PHE A 201 6.17 -5.86 -10.52
C PHE A 201 6.87 -7.12 -11.03
N SER A 202 7.99 -6.98 -11.72
CA SER A 202 8.75 -8.11 -12.27
C SER A 202 10.22 -8.00 -11.88
N PRO A 203 10.98 -9.10 -11.88
CA PRO A 203 12.45 -9.04 -11.82
C PRO A 203 13.10 -8.19 -12.92
N ARG A 204 12.36 -7.88 -14.00
CA ARG A 204 12.77 -6.96 -15.08
C ARG A 204 12.63 -5.48 -14.72
N ASP A 205 11.87 -5.16 -13.69
CA ASP A 205 11.58 -3.79 -13.28
C ASP A 205 12.71 -3.24 -12.38
N THR A 206 12.70 -1.93 -12.14
CA THR A 206 13.66 -1.28 -11.24
C THR A 206 13.50 -1.78 -9.80
N GLN A 207 14.50 -2.53 -9.30
CA GLN A 207 14.48 -3.21 -7.99
C GLN A 207 14.74 -2.31 -6.77
N ALA A 208 14.83 -0.99 -6.96
CA ALA A 208 15.19 -0.04 -5.91
C ALA A 208 14.19 0.03 -4.73
N LEU A 209 12.97 -0.48 -4.90
CA LEU A 209 11.89 -0.42 -3.93
C LEU A 209 11.72 -1.65 -3.06
N ASN A 210 12.47 -2.74 -3.30
CA ASN A 210 12.25 -4.02 -2.64
C ASN A 210 12.20 -3.92 -1.10
N TRP A 211 13.18 -3.25 -0.49
CA TRP A 211 13.19 -3.02 0.95
C TRP A 211 12.09 -2.06 1.41
N PHE A 212 11.75 -1.05 0.61
CA PHE A 212 10.74 -0.07 0.97
C PHE A 212 9.35 -0.70 1.04
N THR A 213 8.96 -1.48 0.03
CA THR A 213 7.66 -2.17 0.00
C THR A 213 7.61 -3.31 1.02
N ALA A 214 8.68 -4.10 1.18
CA ALA A 214 8.72 -5.21 2.14
C ALA A 214 8.57 -4.76 3.60
N THR A 215 9.09 -3.58 3.95
CA THR A 215 9.04 -3.03 5.32
C THR A 215 7.84 -2.11 5.56
N ASP A 216 6.93 -1.98 4.59
CA ASP A 216 5.73 -1.16 4.71
C ASP A 216 4.51 -2.02 5.12
N PRO A 217 3.88 -1.77 6.28
CA PRO A 217 2.72 -2.54 6.72
C PRO A 217 1.48 -2.39 5.83
N ASN A 218 1.43 -1.37 4.96
CA ASN A 218 0.34 -1.17 4.00
C ASN A 218 0.49 -2.01 2.73
N ALA A 219 1.68 -2.56 2.48
CA ALA A 219 1.94 -3.33 1.28
C ALA A 219 1.39 -4.76 1.41
N GLN A 220 0.70 -5.20 0.36
CA GLN A 220 0.35 -6.61 0.15
C GLN A 220 1.09 -7.08 -1.09
N ILE A 221 1.97 -8.07 -0.96
CA ILE A 221 2.84 -8.53 -2.04
C ILE A 221 2.49 -9.99 -2.33
N SER A 222 2.06 -10.24 -3.57
CA SER A 222 1.71 -11.57 -4.07
C SER A 222 2.70 -11.96 -5.16
N VAL A 223 3.43 -13.06 -4.96
CA VAL A 223 4.53 -13.49 -5.84
C VAL A 223 4.27 -14.89 -6.35
N ILE A 224 4.28 -15.05 -7.67
CA ILE A 224 4.42 -16.35 -8.34
C ILE A 224 5.88 -16.47 -8.78
N SER A 225 6.67 -17.26 -8.05
CA SER A 225 8.11 -17.36 -8.31
C SER A 225 8.40 -18.15 -9.59
N GLY A 226 9.35 -17.66 -10.38
CA GLY A 226 9.77 -18.31 -11.62
C GLY A 226 8.89 -18.01 -12.84
N ALA A 227 7.83 -17.20 -12.70
CA ALA A 227 6.91 -16.85 -13.79
C ALA A 227 7.59 -16.10 -14.95
N TRP A 228 8.69 -15.38 -14.70
CA TRP A 228 9.47 -14.69 -15.73
C TRP A 228 10.00 -15.64 -16.82
N ALA A 229 10.13 -16.94 -16.53
CA ALA A 229 10.59 -17.93 -17.49
C ALA A 229 9.58 -18.15 -18.62
N VAL A 230 8.29 -17.93 -18.39
CA VAL A 230 7.23 -18.02 -19.41
C VAL A 230 7.49 -16.99 -20.52
N THR A 231 7.89 -15.78 -20.15
CA THR A 231 8.24 -14.74 -21.14
C THR A 231 9.45 -15.16 -21.98
N LEU A 232 10.49 -15.74 -21.38
CA LEU A 232 11.66 -16.22 -22.14
C LEU A 232 11.33 -17.40 -23.06
N PHE A 233 10.47 -18.31 -22.60
CA PHE A 233 9.97 -19.44 -23.39
C PHE A 233 9.27 -18.96 -24.67
N ARG A 234 8.43 -17.92 -24.58
CA ARG A 234 7.69 -17.37 -25.72
C ARG A 234 8.55 -16.59 -26.72
N GLN A 235 9.69 -16.05 -26.30
CA GLN A 235 10.53 -15.22 -27.16
C GLN A 235 11.27 -16.00 -28.25
N ASN A 236 11.37 -17.34 -28.13
CA ASN A 236 12.02 -18.24 -29.11
C ASN A 236 13.37 -17.71 -29.65
N ARG A 237 14.18 -17.11 -28.76
CA ARG A 237 15.50 -16.54 -29.07
C ARG A 237 16.60 -17.60 -29.06
N ASN A 238 17.81 -17.21 -29.44
CA ASN A 238 18.99 -18.06 -29.30
C ASN A 238 19.17 -18.49 -27.82
N PHE A 239 19.35 -19.80 -27.60
CA PHE A 239 19.48 -20.39 -26.27
C PHE A 239 20.64 -19.80 -25.43
N GLY A 240 21.71 -19.33 -26.06
CA GLY A 240 22.82 -18.68 -25.35
C GLY A 240 22.39 -17.40 -24.63
N ASP A 241 21.62 -16.56 -25.32
CA ASP A 241 21.06 -15.31 -24.76
C ASP A 241 20.02 -15.63 -23.68
N ILE A 242 19.12 -16.59 -23.97
CA ILE A 242 18.08 -17.02 -23.01
C ILE A 242 18.71 -17.47 -21.70
N ARG A 243 19.80 -18.25 -21.75
CA ARG A 243 20.47 -18.73 -20.54
C ARG A 243 21.02 -17.56 -19.70
N ARG A 244 21.61 -16.56 -20.34
CA ARG A 244 22.16 -15.37 -19.65
C ARG A 244 21.04 -14.57 -18.99
N ASP A 245 20.00 -14.26 -19.76
CA ASP A 245 18.84 -13.49 -19.28
C ASP A 245 18.14 -14.25 -18.14
N ALA A 246 17.97 -15.57 -18.28
CA ALA A 246 17.36 -16.41 -17.26
C ALA A 246 18.18 -16.44 -15.97
N ALA A 247 19.50 -16.55 -16.05
CA ALA A 247 20.37 -16.53 -14.86
C ALA A 247 20.29 -15.18 -14.13
N GLN A 248 20.26 -14.07 -14.88
CA GLN A 248 20.11 -12.72 -14.31
C GLN A 248 18.76 -12.55 -13.62
N LEU A 249 17.66 -12.93 -14.28
CA LEU A 249 16.32 -12.83 -13.70
C LEU A 249 16.15 -13.72 -12.47
N GLN A 250 16.69 -14.94 -12.53
CA GLN A 250 16.70 -15.85 -11.38
C GLN A 250 17.47 -15.26 -10.19
N GLN A 251 18.62 -14.63 -10.43
CA GLN A 251 19.40 -13.98 -9.36
C GLN A 251 18.62 -12.81 -8.73
N ILE A 252 18.04 -11.95 -9.56
CA ILE A 252 17.25 -10.80 -9.08
C ILE A 252 16.04 -11.28 -8.27
N GLU A 253 15.29 -12.26 -8.78
CA GLU A 253 14.14 -12.81 -8.06
C GLU A 253 14.56 -13.50 -6.76
N THR A 254 15.68 -14.22 -6.76
CA THR A 254 16.22 -14.86 -5.54
C THR A 254 16.54 -13.82 -4.47
N GLU A 255 17.17 -12.71 -4.83
CA GLU A 255 17.43 -11.61 -3.89
C GLU A 255 16.13 -10.95 -3.41
N HIS A 256 15.15 -10.76 -4.30
CA HIS A 256 13.84 -10.25 -3.91
C HIS A 256 13.14 -11.16 -2.89
N LEU A 257 13.12 -12.47 -3.15
CA LEU A 257 12.53 -13.46 -2.25
C LEU A 257 13.23 -13.51 -0.89
N LYS A 258 14.57 -13.40 -0.86
CA LYS A 258 15.33 -13.28 0.40
C LYS A 258 14.89 -12.07 1.22
N ILE A 259 14.65 -10.93 0.57
CA ILE A 259 14.15 -9.71 1.24
C ILE A 259 12.75 -9.97 1.81
N LEU A 260 11.86 -10.57 1.01
CA LEU A 260 10.47 -10.89 1.38
C LEU A 260 10.34 -11.98 2.47
N GLN A 261 11.38 -12.79 2.66
CA GLN A 261 11.46 -13.80 3.73
C GLN A 261 12.27 -13.31 4.95
N SER A 262 12.78 -12.08 4.91
CA SER A 262 13.59 -11.54 6.00
C SER A 262 12.75 -11.21 7.25
N MET A 263 13.40 -11.20 8.42
CA MET A 263 12.72 -10.87 9.70
C MET A 263 12.25 -9.40 9.80
N TYR A 264 12.70 -8.54 8.89
CA TYR A 264 12.36 -7.11 8.88
C TYR A 264 11.06 -6.81 8.12
N VAL A 265 10.48 -7.82 7.47
CA VAL A 265 9.26 -7.68 6.67
C VAL A 265 8.08 -7.30 7.57
N LYS A 266 7.37 -6.25 7.15
CA LYS A 266 6.11 -5.81 7.76
C LYS A 266 4.93 -5.91 6.79
N ALA A 267 5.21 -6.03 5.50
CA ALA A 267 4.23 -6.25 4.45
C ALA A 267 3.54 -7.61 4.63
N ARG A 268 2.32 -7.73 4.11
CA ARG A 268 1.64 -9.02 3.97
C ARG A 268 2.15 -9.68 2.70
N VAL A 269 2.93 -10.75 2.85
CA VAL A 269 3.57 -11.43 1.72
C VAL A 269 2.97 -12.81 1.52
N ARG A 270 2.69 -13.16 0.26
CA ARG A 270 2.37 -14.51 -0.17
C ARG A 270 3.24 -14.90 -1.35
N ILE A 271 3.86 -16.07 -1.26
CA ILE A 271 4.77 -16.60 -2.27
C ILE A 271 4.25 -17.99 -2.64
N TRP A 272 4.02 -18.20 -3.93
CA TRP A 272 3.72 -19.50 -4.51
C TRP A 272 4.79 -19.82 -5.54
N THR A 273 5.16 -21.09 -5.65
CA THR A 273 5.91 -21.53 -6.83
C THR A 273 4.97 -21.57 -8.03
N MET A 274 5.52 -21.41 -9.23
CA MET A 274 4.70 -21.48 -10.43
C MET A 274 4.00 -22.84 -10.59
N ALA A 275 4.66 -23.94 -10.22
CA ALA A 275 4.07 -25.27 -10.22
C ALA A 275 2.85 -25.35 -9.28
N ASP A 276 3.01 -24.99 -8.00
CA ASP A 276 1.92 -25.03 -7.01
C ASP A 276 0.73 -24.16 -7.44
N PHE A 277 1.03 -23.01 -8.06
CA PHE A 277 0.00 -22.07 -8.49
C PHE A 277 -0.85 -22.61 -9.66
N ILE A 278 -0.23 -23.35 -10.58
CA ILE A 278 -0.93 -23.92 -11.74
C ILE A 278 -1.80 -25.12 -11.36
N GLU A 279 -1.41 -25.87 -10.33
CA GLU A 279 -2.20 -27.01 -9.83
C GLU A 279 -3.56 -26.58 -9.28
N ASN A 280 -3.61 -25.45 -8.55
CA ASN A 280 -4.84 -24.91 -8.00
C ASN A 280 -4.88 -23.38 -8.07
N PRO A 281 -5.15 -22.78 -9.24
CA PRO A 281 -5.13 -21.33 -9.43
C PRO A 281 -6.32 -20.62 -8.77
N MET A 282 -7.43 -21.33 -8.51
CA MET A 282 -8.66 -20.74 -7.98
C MET A 282 -8.49 -20.24 -6.54
N GLU A 283 -7.84 -21.03 -5.68
CA GLU A 283 -7.68 -20.70 -4.27
C GLU A 283 -6.80 -19.46 -4.04
N PRO A 284 -5.58 -19.35 -4.62
CA PRO A 284 -4.76 -18.14 -4.53
C PRO A 284 -5.48 -16.90 -5.05
N LEU A 285 -6.18 -17.00 -6.19
CA LEU A 285 -6.89 -15.87 -6.79
C LEU A 285 -8.06 -15.40 -5.92
N GLN A 286 -8.85 -16.33 -5.34
CA GLN A 286 -9.93 -15.98 -4.43
C GLN A 286 -9.39 -15.27 -3.20
N ASN A 287 -8.34 -15.84 -2.60
CA ASN A 287 -7.69 -15.28 -1.42
C ASN A 287 -7.09 -13.89 -1.69
N ILE A 288 -6.66 -13.59 -2.91
CA ILE A 288 -6.22 -12.25 -3.32
C ILE A 288 -7.40 -11.29 -3.39
N ILE A 289 -8.49 -11.67 -4.06
CA ILE A 289 -9.68 -10.82 -4.22
C ILE A 289 -10.30 -10.47 -2.87
N ASP A 290 -10.46 -11.45 -1.98
CA ASP A 290 -11.06 -11.27 -0.66
C ASP A 290 -10.24 -10.29 0.19
N GLU A 291 -8.91 -10.29 0.05
CA GLU A 291 -8.04 -9.35 0.75
C GLU A 291 -8.10 -7.93 0.18
N ILE A 292 -8.32 -7.81 -1.14
CA ILE A 292 -8.39 -6.49 -1.77
C ILE A 292 -9.74 -5.84 -1.53
N SER A 293 -10.82 -6.61 -1.69
CA SER A 293 -12.19 -6.18 -1.51
C SER A 293 -12.91 -7.10 -0.53
N PRO A 294 -12.75 -6.89 0.80
CA PRO A 294 -13.39 -7.73 1.81
C PRO A 294 -14.91 -7.62 1.83
N ARG A 295 -15.48 -6.66 1.08
CA ARG A 295 -16.93 -6.51 0.89
C ARG A 295 -17.44 -7.23 -0.36
N ALA A 296 -16.57 -7.74 -1.22
CA ALA A 296 -16.97 -8.50 -2.39
C ALA A 296 -17.43 -9.90 -1.94
N THR A 297 -18.73 -10.13 -1.91
CA THR A 297 -19.32 -11.43 -1.53
C THR A 297 -19.33 -12.44 -2.69
N ARG A 298 -18.72 -12.11 -3.83
CA ARG A 298 -18.77 -12.92 -5.05
C ARG A 298 -17.62 -13.93 -5.05
N ARG A 299 -17.96 -15.21 -5.08
CA ARG A 299 -16.99 -16.26 -5.41
C ARG A 299 -16.55 -16.10 -6.86
N LEU A 300 -15.27 -16.31 -7.12
CA LEU A 300 -14.72 -16.42 -8.45
C LEU A 300 -15.44 -17.53 -9.21
N THR A 301 -15.93 -17.17 -10.39
CA THR A 301 -16.57 -18.09 -11.34
C THR A 301 -15.71 -18.32 -12.56
N GLU A 302 -14.81 -17.39 -12.89
CA GLU A 302 -13.94 -17.45 -14.06
C GLU A 302 -12.50 -17.07 -13.70
N VAL A 303 -11.56 -17.94 -14.11
CA VAL A 303 -10.11 -17.70 -14.02
C VAL A 303 -9.67 -16.89 -15.25
N PRO A 304 -8.70 -15.97 -15.12
CA PRO A 304 -8.13 -15.30 -16.28
C PRO A 304 -7.48 -16.31 -17.23
N ARG A 305 -7.45 -15.99 -18.53
CA ARG A 305 -6.87 -16.87 -19.54
C ARG A 305 -5.37 -17.05 -19.29
N MET A 306 -4.97 -18.28 -19.02
CA MET A 306 -3.56 -18.64 -18.87
C MET A 306 -2.88 -18.73 -20.22
N VAL A 307 -1.60 -18.36 -20.25
CA VAL A 307 -0.72 -18.54 -21.40
C VAL A 307 -0.56 -20.03 -21.70
N ASP A 308 -0.40 -20.40 -22.97
CA ASP A 308 -0.10 -21.79 -23.37
C ASP A 308 1.30 -22.20 -22.88
N LEU A 309 1.35 -23.21 -22.02
CA LEU A 309 2.56 -23.77 -21.41
C LEU A 309 2.98 -25.10 -22.04
N SER A 310 2.39 -25.50 -23.17
CA SER A 310 2.73 -26.74 -23.86
C SER A 310 4.23 -26.81 -24.18
N GLY A 311 4.94 -27.83 -23.68
CA GLY A 311 6.39 -27.96 -23.89
C GLY A 311 7.28 -27.11 -22.97
N PHE A 312 6.70 -26.40 -22.00
CA PHE A 312 7.45 -25.61 -21.02
C PHE A 312 8.37 -26.48 -20.14
N GLY A 313 7.92 -27.67 -19.74
CA GLY A 313 8.75 -28.62 -18.98
C GLY A 313 10.02 -29.04 -19.75
N GLN A 314 9.90 -29.23 -21.07
CA GLN A 314 11.04 -29.56 -21.93
C GLN A 314 12.01 -28.39 -22.06
N PHE A 315 11.50 -27.15 -22.10
CA PHE A 315 12.32 -25.94 -22.05
C PHE A 315 13.15 -25.83 -20.76
N LEU A 316 12.53 -26.07 -19.60
CA LEU A 316 13.25 -26.10 -18.32
C LEU A 316 14.32 -27.19 -18.27
N GLN A 317 14.02 -28.36 -18.81
CA GLN A 317 15.00 -29.44 -18.91
C GLN A 317 16.17 -29.08 -19.82
N ASN A 318 15.93 -28.38 -20.93
CA ASN A 318 16.99 -27.90 -21.81
C ASN A 318 17.90 -26.87 -21.12
N LEU A 319 17.32 -25.97 -20.31
CA LEU A 319 18.11 -25.04 -19.50
C LEU A 319 18.99 -25.79 -18.47
N LYS A 320 18.44 -26.84 -17.85
CA LYS A 320 19.18 -27.73 -16.93
C LYS A 320 20.35 -28.43 -17.61
N ASN A 321 20.13 -28.98 -18.80
CA ASN A 321 21.15 -29.68 -19.57
C ASN A 321 22.33 -28.76 -19.96
N GLN A 322 22.08 -27.45 -20.11
CA GLN A 322 23.09 -26.45 -20.41
C GLN A 322 23.81 -25.91 -19.16
N GLY A 323 23.56 -26.48 -17.97
CA GLY A 323 24.25 -26.12 -16.73
C GLY A 323 23.65 -24.91 -16.00
N MET A 324 22.40 -24.54 -16.27
CA MET A 324 21.63 -23.59 -15.44
C MET A 324 20.58 -24.38 -14.64
N GLN A 325 20.50 -24.18 -13.32
CA GLN A 325 19.51 -24.87 -12.50
C GLN A 325 18.33 -23.95 -12.18
N PRO A 326 17.17 -24.08 -12.86
CA PRO A 326 15.98 -23.31 -12.53
C PRO A 326 15.39 -23.84 -11.21
N ARG A 327 15.53 -23.09 -10.12
CA ARG A 327 15.14 -23.53 -8.76
C ARG A 327 13.82 -22.92 -8.27
N LEU A 328 13.35 -21.85 -8.91
CA LEU A 328 12.27 -21.01 -8.38
C LEU A 328 10.87 -21.42 -8.86
N MET A 329 10.79 -22.20 -9.94
CA MET A 329 9.53 -22.52 -10.63
C MET A 329 8.77 -23.66 -9.95
N GLY A 330 9.44 -24.49 -9.14
CA GLY A 330 8.91 -25.77 -8.64
C GLY A 330 9.22 -26.94 -9.59
N GLU A 331 8.65 -28.10 -9.32
CA GLU A 331 8.78 -29.29 -10.18
C GLU A 331 7.75 -29.25 -11.31
N PHE A 332 8.21 -29.18 -12.56
CA PHE A 332 7.35 -29.31 -13.74
C PHE A 332 7.53 -30.68 -14.39
N PRO A 333 6.45 -31.41 -14.70
CA PRO A 333 6.56 -32.63 -15.48
C PRO A 333 7.12 -32.28 -16.87
N VAL A 334 8.10 -33.05 -17.33
CA VAL A 334 8.54 -32.96 -18.72
C VAL A 334 7.46 -33.66 -19.54
N ASP A 335 6.74 -32.89 -20.35
CA ASP A 335 5.79 -33.44 -21.33
C ASP A 335 6.55 -34.45 -22.19
N THR A 336 6.32 -35.74 -21.94
CA THR A 336 6.74 -36.76 -22.87
C THR A 336 5.76 -36.62 -24.02
N PRO A 337 6.19 -36.34 -25.27
CA PRO A 337 5.25 -36.29 -26.38
C PRO A 337 4.48 -37.60 -26.36
N ALA A 338 3.15 -37.50 -26.17
CA ALA A 338 2.28 -38.66 -26.19
C ALA A 338 2.62 -39.42 -27.47
N ALA A 339 3.03 -40.69 -27.33
CA ALA A 339 3.24 -41.57 -28.46
C ALA A 339 2.01 -41.42 -29.38
N PRO A 340 2.21 -41.27 -30.71
CA PRO A 340 1.08 -41.07 -31.62
C PRO A 340 0.09 -42.18 -31.36
N GLN A 341 -1.11 -41.82 -30.88
CA GLN A 341 -2.19 -42.77 -30.67
C GLN A 341 -2.46 -43.37 -32.05
N THR A 342 -1.96 -44.59 -32.26
CA THR A 342 -2.29 -45.38 -33.44
C THR A 342 -3.79 -45.57 -33.39
N ALA A 343 -4.50 -44.88 -34.28
CA ALA A 343 -5.92 -45.03 -34.47
C ALA A 343 -6.23 -46.53 -34.57
N THR A 344 -6.88 -47.07 -33.55
CA THR A 344 -7.40 -48.43 -33.54
C THR A 344 -8.46 -48.50 -34.63
N ARG A 345 -8.07 -48.99 -35.81
CA ARG A 345 -9.00 -49.39 -36.88
C ARG A 345 -9.96 -50.43 -36.29
N GLY A 346 -11.17 -50.01 -35.96
CA GLY A 346 -12.26 -50.90 -35.61
C GLY A 346 -12.53 -51.89 -36.74
N ARG A 347 -12.48 -53.18 -36.42
CA ARG A 347 -12.95 -54.24 -37.33
C ARG A 347 -14.48 -54.16 -37.44
N PRO A 348 -15.07 -54.27 -38.64
CA PRO A 348 -16.52 -54.30 -38.79
C PRO A 348 -17.07 -55.66 -38.32
N TYR A 349 -18.10 -55.62 -37.48
CA TYR A 349 -18.88 -56.80 -37.09
C TYR A 349 -19.86 -57.17 -38.21
N ILE A 350 -19.81 -58.43 -38.65
CA ILE A 350 -20.85 -59.06 -39.47
C ILE A 350 -21.90 -59.64 -38.53
N VAL A 351 -23.16 -59.23 -38.71
CA VAL A 351 -24.33 -59.76 -37.98
C VAL A 351 -24.97 -60.87 -38.84
N LYS A 352 -25.37 -61.97 -38.19
CA LYS A 352 -26.25 -63.00 -38.74
C LYS A 352 -27.66 -62.79 -38.22
#